data_AF-A0A8J5XKP9-F1
#
_entry.id   AF-A0A8J5XKP9-F1
#
_cell.length_a   1.000
_cell.length_b   1.000
_cell.length_c   1.000
_cell.angle_alpha   90.00
_cell.angle_beta   90.00
_cell.angle_gamma   90.00
#
_symmetry.space_group_name_H-M   'P 1'
#
loop_
_entity.id
_entity.type
_entity.pdbx_description
1 polymer ?
#
loop_
_entity_poly.entity_id
_entity_poly.type
_entity_poly.pdbx_seq_one_letter_code
_entity_poly.pdbx_strand_id
1 'polypeptide(L)'
;MLRLRRSASLGRLAARAGVGVGGALALAGGVLELERRAVCQAKALTTAAAAATPPAAGGALASRALTLYQYEICPFCNKVKAVLDYFDVPYATVDVNPLTKAELKFSADYKKVPVLTAASPDLQLNDSADILAHVLTQLKEAGALPERAAFDSPEAQRWSAWVDKQLAVYIYPNITRSFHESQQAFAYVEDVPHFSALDKLANRYVGALAMVFAQGKIKKKYNIVDERAEMFAKLREWSVEVGDRRFHGGDQPDLADLSVYGCLRGIKATSTHAQIMAETDLQPWYQRVEAAVGSSSRISRT
;
A
#
# COMPACT_ATOMS: atom_id res chain seq x y z
N MET A 1 30.44 -61.20 10.46
CA MET A 1 30.31 -62.67 10.55
C MET A 1 28.96 -63.06 9.96
N LEU A 2 28.83 -63.10 8.63
CA LEU A 2 28.83 -64.30 7.79
C LEU A 2 27.90 -65.42 8.28
N ARG A 3 26.76 -65.58 7.60
CA ARG A 3 26.37 -66.86 6.98
C ARG A 3 25.54 -66.59 5.72
N LEU A 4 26.16 -66.89 4.58
CA LEU A 4 25.52 -67.06 3.28
C LEU A 4 24.59 -68.27 3.29
N ARG A 5 23.55 -68.25 2.44
CA ARG A 5 23.28 -69.33 1.46
C ARG A 5 22.51 -68.80 0.23
N ARG A 6 23.08 -69.08 -0.94
CA ARG A 6 22.53 -69.05 -2.32
C ARG A 6 21.35 -70.07 -2.42
N SER A 7 20.48 -70.16 -3.43
CA SER A 7 20.54 -69.88 -4.87
C SER A 7 19.11 -69.93 -5.48
N ALA A 8 19.03 -69.62 -6.78
CA ALA A 8 17.90 -69.23 -7.62
C ALA A 8 16.93 -70.31 -8.19
N SER A 9 15.76 -69.80 -8.62
CA SER A 9 14.92 -70.18 -9.80
C SER A 9 14.26 -71.57 -9.80
N LEU A 10 13.09 -71.86 -10.39
CA LEU A 10 12.33 -71.31 -11.52
C LEU A 10 10.89 -71.86 -11.41
N GLY A 11 9.87 -71.13 -11.88
CA GLY A 11 8.52 -71.70 -12.02
C GLY A 11 7.46 -70.69 -12.45
N ARG A 12 7.24 -70.57 -13.77
CA ARG A 12 6.12 -69.81 -14.36
C ARG A 12 4.88 -70.70 -14.43
N LEU A 13 3.74 -70.17 -13.99
CA LEU A 13 2.35 -70.45 -14.43
C LEU A 13 1.48 -69.42 -13.69
N ALA A 14 0.38 -68.85 -14.16
CA ALA A 14 -0.27 -68.67 -15.45
C ALA A 14 -1.35 -67.59 -15.18
N ALA A 15 -1.71 -66.82 -16.20
CA ALA A 15 -2.64 -65.70 -16.08
C ALA A 15 -4.05 -66.12 -15.63
N ARG A 16 -4.69 -65.27 -14.82
CA ARG A 16 -6.15 -65.06 -14.86
C ARG A 16 -6.44 -63.59 -14.64
N ALA A 17 -6.76 -62.91 -15.74
CA ALA A 17 -7.36 -61.59 -15.74
C ALA A 17 -8.77 -61.68 -15.15
N GLY A 18 -8.96 -61.11 -13.97
CA GLY A 18 -10.29 -60.77 -13.44
C GLY A 18 -10.64 -59.36 -13.91
N VAL A 19 -11.61 -59.25 -14.80
CA VAL A 19 -12.23 -57.97 -15.17
C VAL A 19 -13.04 -57.50 -13.97
N GLY A 20 -12.47 -56.58 -13.18
CA GLY A 20 -13.16 -55.84 -12.14
C GLY A 20 -13.72 -54.54 -12.73
N VAL A 21 -15.00 -54.53 -13.05
CA VAL A 21 -15.78 -53.31 -13.33
C VAL A 21 -15.89 -52.53 -12.02
N GLY A 22 -15.10 -51.45 -11.90
CA GLY A 22 -15.06 -50.65 -10.67
C GLY A 22 -14.23 -49.38 -10.79
N GLY A 23 -14.31 -48.71 -11.94
CA GLY A 23 -13.54 -47.49 -12.23
C GLY A 23 -14.42 -46.40 -12.82
N ALA A 24 -15.42 -45.94 -12.08
CA ALA A 24 -16.22 -44.76 -12.47
C ALA A 24 -16.73 -43.91 -11.31
N LEU A 25 -16.54 -44.31 -10.04
CA LEU A 25 -17.12 -43.61 -8.88
C LEU A 25 -16.13 -42.75 -8.07
N ALA A 26 -14.87 -42.63 -8.49
CA ALA A 26 -13.87 -41.81 -7.78
C ALA A 26 -13.63 -40.42 -8.40
N LEU A 27 -14.08 -40.17 -9.63
CA LEU A 27 -13.90 -38.88 -10.31
C LEU A 27 -15.07 -37.91 -10.10
N ALA A 28 -16.27 -38.40 -9.77
CA ALA A 28 -17.42 -37.53 -9.48
C ALA A 28 -17.32 -36.87 -8.08
N GLY A 29 -16.75 -37.57 -7.10
CA GLY A 29 -16.58 -37.03 -5.74
C GLY A 29 -15.59 -35.86 -5.68
N GLY A 30 -14.48 -35.94 -6.44
CA GLY A 30 -13.47 -34.87 -6.47
C GLY A 30 -13.94 -33.57 -7.14
N VAL A 31 -14.78 -33.67 -8.18
CA VAL A 31 -15.36 -32.49 -8.86
C VAL A 31 -16.40 -31.82 -7.97
N LEU A 32 -17.24 -32.59 -7.28
CA LEU A 32 -18.25 -32.06 -6.36
C LEU A 32 -17.62 -31.40 -5.12
N GLU A 33 -16.48 -31.91 -4.64
CA GLU A 33 -15.69 -31.32 -3.55
C GLU A 33 -15.02 -30.00 -3.98
N LEU A 34 -14.55 -29.93 -5.24
CA LEU A 34 -13.96 -28.72 -5.82
C LEU A 34 -15.01 -27.62 -6.04
N GLU A 35 -16.19 -28.00 -6.54
CA GLU A 35 -17.33 -27.09 -6.72
C GLU A 35 -17.87 -26.60 -5.37
N ARG A 36 -17.96 -27.47 -4.35
CA ARG A 36 -18.32 -27.04 -2.99
C ARG A 36 -17.30 -26.08 -2.39
N ARG A 37 -16.00 -26.29 -2.62
CA ARG A 37 -14.93 -25.38 -2.17
C ARG A 37 -14.98 -24.04 -2.90
N ALA A 38 -15.25 -24.04 -4.21
CA ALA A 38 -15.43 -22.82 -5.00
C ALA A 38 -16.68 -22.04 -4.57
N VAL A 39 -17.80 -22.72 -4.30
CA VAL A 39 -19.03 -22.10 -3.79
C VAL A 39 -18.85 -21.59 -2.36
N CYS A 40 -18.14 -22.31 -1.49
CA CYS A 40 -17.80 -21.82 -0.15
C CYS A 40 -16.83 -20.62 -0.18
N GLN A 41 -15.84 -20.60 -1.08
CA GLN A 41 -14.96 -19.44 -1.30
C GLN A 41 -15.74 -18.25 -1.85
N ALA A 42 -16.64 -18.45 -2.81
CA ALA A 42 -17.51 -17.40 -3.32
C ALA A 42 -18.44 -16.85 -2.24
N LYS A 43 -19.01 -17.73 -1.39
CA LYS A 43 -19.87 -17.33 -0.28
C LYS A 43 -19.11 -16.61 0.83
N ALA A 44 -17.86 -17.00 1.10
CA ALA A 44 -16.95 -16.33 2.04
C ALA A 44 -16.45 -14.97 1.52
N LEU A 45 -16.24 -14.82 0.21
CA LEU A 45 -15.99 -13.51 -0.42
C LEU A 45 -17.22 -12.59 -0.35
N THR A 46 -18.42 -13.16 -0.47
CA THR A 46 -19.67 -12.38 -0.45
C THR A 46 -20.00 -11.86 0.95
N THR A 47 -19.67 -12.61 2.02
CA THR A 47 -19.81 -12.11 3.41
C THR A 47 -18.69 -11.16 3.85
N ALA A 48 -17.55 -11.14 3.16
CA ALA A 48 -16.51 -10.13 3.40
C ALA A 48 -16.89 -8.73 2.88
N ALA A 49 -17.87 -8.64 1.97
CA ALA A 49 -18.32 -7.41 1.32
C ALA A 49 -19.38 -6.60 2.11
N ALA A 50 -19.65 -6.93 3.37
CA ALA A 50 -20.13 -5.93 4.32
C ALA A 50 -18.94 -5.08 4.76
N ALA A 51 -18.37 -4.31 3.82
CA ALA A 51 -17.50 -3.20 4.16
C ALA A 51 -18.38 -2.20 4.93
N ALA A 52 -17.96 -1.86 6.15
CA ALA A 52 -18.65 -0.82 6.88
C ALA A 52 -18.60 0.45 6.02
N THR A 53 -19.75 1.09 5.83
CA THR A 53 -19.82 2.38 5.18
C THR A 53 -18.91 3.35 5.93
N PRO A 54 -17.97 4.03 5.27
CA PRO A 54 -17.14 5.04 5.92
C PRO A 54 -18.04 6.10 6.57
N PRO A 55 -17.68 6.60 7.77
CA PRO A 55 -18.45 7.65 8.41
C PRO A 55 -18.36 8.93 7.57
N ALA A 56 -19.47 9.35 6.98
CA ALA A 56 -19.55 10.53 6.14
C ALA A 56 -19.25 11.80 6.96
N ALA A 57 -18.03 12.31 6.86
CA ALA A 57 -17.57 13.50 7.61
C ALA A 57 -17.85 14.84 6.89
N GLY A 58 -18.76 14.84 5.92
CA GLY A 58 -18.90 15.87 4.88
C GLY A 58 -19.41 17.26 5.30
N GLY A 59 -19.45 17.62 6.59
CA GLY A 59 -20.05 18.89 7.04
C GLY A 59 -19.07 20.07 7.06
N ALA A 60 -18.07 20.02 7.95
CA ALA A 60 -17.23 21.18 8.27
C ALA A 60 -15.88 21.21 7.53
N LEU A 61 -15.21 20.07 7.39
CA LEU A 61 -13.93 19.99 6.65
C LEU A 61 -14.17 19.93 5.13
N ALA A 62 -15.25 19.26 4.70
CA ALA A 62 -15.63 19.17 3.28
C ALA A 62 -16.14 20.48 2.68
N SER A 63 -16.60 21.43 3.51
CA SER A 63 -16.93 22.78 3.05
C SER A 63 -15.69 23.67 2.86
N ARG A 64 -14.52 23.24 3.34
CA ARG A 64 -13.25 23.91 3.07
C ARG A 64 -12.71 23.36 1.76
N ALA A 65 -12.50 24.24 0.77
CA ALA A 65 -11.81 23.85 -0.46
C ALA A 65 -10.34 23.55 -0.17
N LEU A 66 -10.06 22.30 0.23
CA LEU A 66 -8.73 21.81 0.57
C LEU A 66 -7.89 21.61 -0.70
N THR A 67 -6.64 22.05 -0.67
CA THR A 67 -5.68 21.83 -1.76
C THR A 67 -4.40 21.23 -1.20
N LEU A 68 -4.06 20.03 -1.66
CA LEU A 68 -2.89 19.27 -1.26
C LEU A 68 -1.79 19.38 -2.33
N TYR A 69 -0.72 20.09 -2.01
CA TYR A 69 0.49 20.13 -2.82
C TYR A 69 1.30 18.86 -2.56
N GLN A 70 1.54 18.06 -3.59
CA GLN A 70 2.08 16.71 -3.44
C GLN A 70 3.12 16.33 -4.52
N TYR A 71 3.76 15.19 -4.30
CA TYR A 71 4.19 14.33 -5.41
C TYR A 71 3.29 13.09 -5.40
N GLU A 72 2.77 12.66 -6.56
CA GLU A 72 1.82 11.55 -6.64
C GLU A 72 2.34 10.26 -5.99
N ILE A 73 3.64 9.97 -6.11
CA ILE A 73 4.30 8.78 -5.54
C ILE A 73 4.72 8.94 -4.07
N CYS A 74 4.70 10.15 -3.51
CA CYS A 74 5.28 10.41 -2.19
C CYS A 74 4.52 9.68 -1.07
N PRO A 75 5.21 8.91 -0.19
CA PRO A 75 4.55 8.15 0.86
C PRO A 75 3.81 9.06 1.86
N PHE A 76 4.41 10.21 2.20
CA PHE A 76 3.80 11.18 3.12
C PHE A 76 2.52 11.81 2.55
N CYS A 77 2.49 12.07 1.23
CA CYS A 77 1.31 12.59 0.55
C CYS A 77 0.20 11.52 0.48
N ASN A 78 0.56 10.30 0.10
CA ASN A 78 -0.42 9.21 -0.02
C ASN A 78 -1.00 8.75 1.32
N LYS A 79 -0.26 8.92 2.41
CA LYS A 79 -0.74 8.77 3.78
C LYS A 79 -1.86 9.78 4.08
N VAL A 80 -1.65 11.07 3.79
CA VAL A 80 -2.70 12.10 3.93
C VAL A 80 -3.90 11.77 3.05
N LYS A 81 -3.67 11.44 1.76
CA LYS A 81 -4.74 11.05 0.84
C LYS A 81 -5.54 9.86 1.37
N ALA A 82 -4.89 8.84 1.97
CA ALA A 82 -5.59 7.64 2.45
C ALA A 82 -6.59 7.99 3.56
N VAL A 83 -6.22 8.90 4.47
CA VAL A 83 -7.12 9.39 5.53
C VAL A 83 -8.24 10.24 4.94
N LEU A 84 -7.93 11.17 4.03
CA LEU A 84 -8.96 11.99 3.37
C LEU A 84 -9.95 11.15 2.57
N ASP A 85 -9.46 10.17 1.82
CA ASP A 85 -10.28 9.24 1.05
C ASP A 85 -11.18 8.39 1.98
N TYR A 86 -10.63 7.84 3.07
CA TYR A 86 -11.39 7.00 4.02
C TYR A 86 -12.53 7.72 4.74
N PHE A 87 -12.41 9.03 4.95
CA PHE A 87 -13.46 9.85 5.60
C PHE A 87 -14.32 10.64 4.60
N ASP A 88 -14.22 10.32 3.31
CA ASP A 88 -14.92 11.02 2.23
C ASP A 88 -14.74 12.54 2.26
N VAL A 89 -13.53 13.00 2.61
CA VAL A 89 -13.20 14.42 2.67
C VAL A 89 -12.75 14.87 1.28
N PRO A 90 -13.47 15.77 0.59
CA PRO A 90 -13.07 16.24 -0.73
C PRO A 90 -11.81 17.10 -0.68
N TYR A 91 -10.89 16.87 -1.63
CA TYR A 91 -9.67 17.67 -1.77
C TYR A 91 -9.22 17.80 -3.23
N ALA A 92 -8.63 18.94 -3.56
CA ALA A 92 -7.87 19.13 -4.79
C ALA A 92 -6.40 18.75 -4.57
N THR A 93 -5.69 18.34 -5.62
CA THR A 93 -4.23 18.17 -5.56
C THR A 93 -3.53 19.06 -6.57
N VAL A 94 -2.38 19.61 -6.19
CA VAL A 94 -1.43 20.27 -7.09
C VAL A 94 -0.14 19.44 -7.11
N ASP A 95 0.23 18.91 -8.26
CA ASP A 95 1.48 18.16 -8.40
C ASP A 95 2.66 19.13 -8.47
N VAL A 96 3.55 19.06 -7.49
CA VAL A 96 4.75 19.91 -7.42
C VAL A 96 5.81 19.33 -8.36
N ASN A 97 6.48 20.20 -9.13
CA ASN A 97 7.63 19.81 -9.93
C ASN A 97 8.84 19.50 -9.02
N PRO A 98 9.34 18.25 -8.99
CA PRO A 98 10.44 17.86 -8.10
C PRO A 98 11.74 18.64 -8.31
N LEU A 99 11.99 19.11 -9.53
CA LEU A 99 13.22 19.83 -9.89
C LEU A 99 13.11 21.32 -9.57
N THR A 100 12.01 21.97 -9.95
CA THR A 100 11.86 23.43 -9.86
C THR A 100 11.14 23.89 -8.59
N LYS A 101 10.25 23.04 -8.04
CA LYS A 101 9.37 23.34 -6.90
C LYS A 101 8.58 24.65 -7.07
N ALA A 102 8.23 24.99 -8.30
CA ALA A 102 7.63 26.28 -8.63
C ALA A 102 6.28 26.50 -7.93
N GLU A 103 5.53 25.42 -7.72
CA GLU A 103 4.21 25.38 -7.12
C GLU A 103 4.28 25.68 -5.61
N LEU A 104 5.45 25.54 -4.98
CA LEU A 104 5.69 25.84 -3.57
C LEU A 104 6.33 27.23 -3.34
N LYS A 105 6.30 28.13 -4.34
CA LYS A 105 6.87 29.48 -4.20
C LYS A 105 6.15 30.33 -3.14
N PHE A 106 4.85 30.10 -2.94
CA PHE A 106 4.06 30.82 -1.93
C PHE A 106 4.50 30.49 -0.49
N SER A 107 4.95 29.27 -0.23
CA SER A 107 5.39 28.83 1.09
C SER A 107 6.80 29.37 1.36
N ALA A 108 6.96 30.30 2.29
CA ALA A 108 8.25 30.94 2.55
C ALA A 108 9.34 29.93 2.96
N ASP A 109 9.11 29.22 4.06
CA ASP A 109 10.14 28.40 4.71
C ASP A 109 10.03 26.90 4.45
N TYR A 110 8.88 26.43 3.96
CA TYR A 110 8.62 24.99 3.77
C TYR A 110 8.62 24.61 2.28
N LYS A 111 9.73 24.02 1.82
CA LYS A 111 9.96 23.61 0.40
C LYS A 111 9.90 22.09 0.18
N LYS A 112 9.07 21.41 0.99
CA LYS A 112 8.80 19.97 0.94
C LYS A 112 7.30 19.74 0.71
N VAL A 113 6.93 18.51 0.43
CA VAL A 113 5.53 18.06 0.34
C VAL A 113 5.30 16.95 1.39
N PRO A 114 4.05 16.74 1.85
CA PRO A 114 2.84 17.48 1.52
C PRO A 114 2.77 18.89 2.15
N VAL A 115 2.03 19.78 1.47
CA VAL A 115 1.51 21.04 2.05
C VAL A 115 0.01 21.07 1.80
N LEU A 116 -0.79 21.29 2.83
CA LEU A 116 -2.24 21.43 2.73
C LEU A 116 -2.61 22.90 2.93
N THR A 117 -3.39 23.46 2.00
CA THR A 117 -4.00 24.78 2.15
C THR A 117 -5.52 24.68 2.08
N ALA A 118 -6.21 25.72 2.57
CA ALA A 118 -7.65 25.88 2.41
C ALA A 118 -7.97 27.25 1.82
N ALA A 119 -9.11 27.38 1.12
CA ALA A 119 -9.54 28.67 0.55
C ALA A 119 -9.84 29.76 1.60
N SER A 120 -10.04 29.40 2.88
CA SER A 120 -10.11 30.37 3.97
C SER A 120 -8.71 30.94 4.27
N PRO A 121 -8.56 32.27 4.44
CA PRO A 121 -7.38 33.00 3.97
C PRO A 121 -6.01 32.66 4.58
N ASP A 122 -5.91 31.91 5.68
CA ASP A 122 -4.64 31.81 6.43
C ASP A 122 -4.21 30.38 6.81
N LEU A 123 -4.83 29.34 6.25
CA LEU A 123 -4.45 27.96 6.60
C LEU A 123 -3.41 27.40 5.62
N GLN A 124 -2.16 27.33 6.07
CA GLN A 124 -1.12 26.48 5.49
C GLN A 124 -0.64 25.49 6.54
N LEU A 125 -0.82 24.19 6.28
CA LEU A 125 -0.31 23.10 7.10
C LEU A 125 0.81 22.41 6.34
N ASN A 126 1.92 22.21 7.02
CA ASN A 126 3.12 21.60 6.48
C ASN A 126 3.33 20.26 7.17
N ASP A 127 4.05 19.33 6.52
CA ASP A 127 4.31 17.99 7.05
C ASP A 127 3.06 17.10 7.17
N SER A 128 3.20 15.83 6.81
CA SER A 128 2.08 14.90 6.87
C SER A 128 1.55 14.67 8.28
N ALA A 129 2.39 14.75 9.32
CA ALA A 129 1.98 14.54 10.69
C ALA A 129 1.07 15.68 11.18
N ASP A 130 1.46 16.94 10.94
CA ASP A 130 0.67 18.10 11.39
C ASP A 130 -0.62 18.23 10.57
N ILE A 131 -0.57 17.93 9.27
CA ILE A 131 -1.77 17.86 8.42
C ILE A 131 -2.75 16.83 8.97
N LEU A 132 -2.28 15.61 9.27
CA LEU A 132 -3.14 14.56 9.81
C LEU A 132 -3.68 14.93 11.21
N ALA A 133 -2.85 15.45 12.10
CA ALA A 133 -3.29 15.87 13.43
C ALA A 133 -4.42 16.90 13.34
N HIS A 134 -4.31 17.87 12.42
CA HIS A 134 -5.34 18.86 12.18
C HIS A 134 -6.62 18.25 11.59
N VAL A 135 -6.49 17.40 10.56
CA VAL A 135 -7.63 16.72 9.93
C VAL A 135 -8.37 15.86 10.95
N LEU A 136 -7.67 15.06 11.75
CA LEU A 136 -8.26 14.21 12.77
C LEU A 136 -8.95 15.02 13.87
N THR A 137 -8.37 16.15 14.28
CA THR A 137 -9.01 17.07 15.23
C THR A 137 -10.34 17.59 14.68
N GLN A 138 -10.38 18.04 13.42
CA GLN A 138 -11.63 18.52 12.80
C GLN A 138 -12.66 17.40 12.63
N LEU A 139 -12.23 16.20 12.24
CA LEU A 139 -13.12 15.03 12.14
C LEU A 139 -13.72 14.65 13.49
N LYS A 140 -12.95 14.79 14.58
CA LYS A 140 -13.40 14.56 15.95
C LYS A 140 -14.44 15.57 16.39
N GLU A 141 -14.17 16.85 16.15
CA GLU A 141 -15.10 17.96 16.44
C GLU A 141 -16.41 17.84 15.66
N ALA A 142 -16.35 17.31 14.43
CA ALA A 142 -17.51 17.03 13.59
C ALA A 142 -18.27 15.75 13.99
N GLY A 143 -17.81 14.99 14.99
CA GLY A 143 -18.40 13.70 15.38
C GLY A 143 -18.30 12.62 14.30
N ALA A 144 -17.40 12.79 13.34
CA ALA A 144 -17.23 11.88 12.21
C ALA A 144 -16.12 10.84 12.43
N LEU A 145 -15.23 11.07 13.41
CA LEU A 145 -14.40 9.98 13.90
C LEU A 145 -15.31 8.97 14.60
N PRO A 146 -15.19 7.66 14.30
CA PRO A 146 -15.95 6.65 14.99
C PRO A 146 -15.69 6.74 16.49
N GLU A 147 -16.75 6.72 17.30
CA GLU A 147 -16.70 6.81 18.78
C GLU A 147 -15.98 5.61 19.44
N ARG A 148 -15.35 4.74 18.64
CA ARG A 148 -14.70 3.50 19.05
C ARG A 148 -13.26 3.77 19.40
N ALA A 149 -12.75 3.09 20.43
CA ALA A 149 -11.47 3.32 21.10
C ALA A 149 -10.28 3.58 20.15
N ALA A 150 -10.15 4.87 19.79
CA ALA A 150 -9.03 5.55 19.18
C ALA A 150 -8.54 5.03 17.82
N PHE A 151 -9.24 5.44 16.74
CA PHE A 151 -8.71 5.45 15.37
C PHE A 151 -7.27 6.02 15.30
N ASP A 152 -6.97 7.00 16.14
CA ASP A 152 -5.67 7.63 16.32
C ASP A 152 -5.04 7.28 17.69
N SER A 153 -5.18 6.04 18.16
CA SER A 153 -4.59 5.57 19.42
C SER A 153 -3.08 5.82 19.50
N PRO A 154 -2.48 5.87 20.70
CA PRO A 154 -1.03 5.99 20.83
C PRO A 154 -0.25 4.92 20.05
N GLU A 155 -0.81 3.71 19.94
CA GLU A 155 -0.26 2.64 19.13
C GLU A 155 -0.38 2.92 17.62
N ALA A 156 -1.56 3.38 17.17
CA ALA A 156 -1.78 3.75 15.78
C ALA A 156 -0.88 4.93 15.34
N GLN A 157 -0.71 5.94 16.21
CA GLN A 157 0.21 7.06 16.00
C GLN A 157 1.67 6.60 15.96
N ARG A 158 2.07 5.65 16.83
CA ARG A 158 3.41 5.06 16.81
C ARG A 158 3.69 4.38 15.47
N TRP A 159 2.75 3.60 14.95
CA TRP A 159 2.90 2.94 13.65
C TRP A 159 2.85 3.92 12.47
N SER A 160 2.02 4.97 12.55
CA SER A 160 2.05 6.08 11.59
C SER A 160 3.42 6.77 11.55
N ALA A 161 4.03 7.02 12.71
CA ALA A 161 5.38 7.57 12.79
C ALA A 161 6.47 6.56 12.35
N TRP A 162 6.25 5.26 12.56
CA TRP A 162 7.11 4.20 12.02
C TRP A 162 7.10 4.20 10.50
N VAL A 163 5.95 4.45 9.85
CA VAL A 163 5.91 4.60 8.38
C VAL A 163 6.88 5.68 7.91
N ASP A 164 6.89 6.83 8.58
CA ASP A 164 7.72 7.96 8.19
C ASP A 164 9.21 7.71 8.43
N LYS A 165 9.54 7.07 9.56
CA LYS A 165 10.92 6.91 10.03
C LYS A 165 11.55 5.60 9.57
N GLN A 166 10.76 4.62 9.18
CA GLN A 166 11.19 3.28 8.81
C GLN A 166 10.63 2.93 7.44
N LEU A 167 9.35 2.60 7.27
CA LEU A 167 8.86 2.01 6.02
C LEU A 167 9.23 2.83 4.77
N ALA A 168 8.95 4.13 4.78
CA ALA A 168 9.27 5.03 3.67
C ALA A 168 10.77 5.08 3.36
N VAL A 169 11.61 5.04 4.42
CA VAL A 169 13.08 5.04 4.30
C VAL A 169 13.59 3.77 3.61
N TYR A 170 12.99 2.61 3.90
CA TYR A 170 13.41 1.34 3.32
C TYR A 170 12.76 1.04 1.96
N ILE A 171 11.61 1.65 1.65
CA ILE A 171 11.02 1.60 0.30
C ILE A 171 11.81 2.45 -0.69
N TYR A 172 12.26 3.65 -0.27
CA TYR A 172 12.89 4.62 -1.16
C TYR A 172 14.05 4.03 -2.01
N PRO A 173 15.03 3.31 -1.42
CA PRO A 173 16.11 2.70 -2.21
C PRO A 173 15.62 1.67 -3.24
N ASN A 174 14.48 1.02 -3.01
CA ASN A 174 13.96 -0.05 -3.87
C ASN A 174 13.18 0.48 -5.09
N ILE A 175 12.70 1.71 -5.05
CA ILE A 175 12.11 2.40 -6.21
C ILE A 175 13.14 3.25 -6.98
N THR A 176 14.39 3.27 -6.53
CA THR A 176 15.48 4.08 -7.11
C THR A 176 16.80 3.33 -7.27
N ARG A 177 16.79 1.99 -7.12
CA ARG A 177 18.01 1.14 -7.13
C ARG A 177 18.70 1.13 -8.49
N SER A 178 17.91 1.09 -9.57
CA SER A 178 18.38 1.22 -10.94
C SER A 178 17.77 2.43 -11.61
N PHE A 179 18.39 2.88 -12.71
CA PHE A 179 17.84 3.95 -13.52
C PHE A 179 16.42 3.61 -14.01
N HIS A 180 16.19 2.37 -14.47
CA HIS A 180 14.88 1.92 -14.93
C HIS A 180 13.82 1.95 -13.82
N GLU A 181 14.11 1.44 -12.62
CA GLU A 181 13.19 1.53 -11.47
C GLU A 181 12.89 3.00 -11.12
N SER A 182 13.91 3.86 -11.15
CA SER A 182 13.71 5.29 -10.90
C SER A 182 12.89 5.97 -11.99
N GLN A 183 13.03 5.58 -13.26
CA GLN A 183 12.18 6.08 -14.35
C GLN A 183 10.72 5.68 -14.15
N GLN A 184 10.46 4.45 -13.73
CA GLN A 184 9.10 4.02 -13.36
C GLN A 184 8.52 4.87 -12.23
N ALA A 185 9.33 5.19 -11.22
CA ALA A 185 8.92 6.06 -10.11
C ALA A 185 8.55 7.50 -10.57
N PHE A 186 9.10 7.98 -11.69
CA PHE A 186 8.76 9.28 -12.29
C PHE A 186 7.68 9.22 -13.37
N ALA A 187 7.17 8.04 -13.74
CA ALA A 187 6.21 7.90 -14.84
C ALA A 187 4.94 8.76 -14.64
N TYR A 188 4.51 8.97 -13.39
CA TYR A 188 3.34 9.81 -13.07
C TYR A 188 3.42 11.25 -13.59
N VAL A 189 4.64 11.73 -13.86
CA VAL A 189 4.90 13.09 -14.36
C VAL A 189 4.33 13.29 -15.77
N GLU A 190 4.21 12.23 -16.56
CA GLU A 190 3.64 12.30 -17.91
C GLU A 190 2.18 12.76 -17.89
N ASP A 191 1.46 12.35 -16.85
CA ASP A 191 0.05 12.63 -16.66
C ASP A 191 -0.21 13.97 -15.94
N VAL A 192 0.84 14.72 -15.57
CA VAL A 192 0.67 16.03 -14.94
C VAL A 192 0.29 17.07 -16.00
N PRO A 193 -0.92 17.68 -15.94
CA PRO A 193 -1.41 18.56 -17.01
C PRO A 193 -0.57 19.82 -17.23
N HIS A 194 -0.13 20.48 -16.15
CA HIS A 194 0.54 21.78 -16.24
C HIS A 194 2.06 21.71 -16.48
N PHE A 195 2.65 20.52 -16.46
CA PHE A 195 4.08 20.38 -16.74
C PHE A 195 4.33 20.51 -18.25
N SER A 196 5.35 21.30 -18.62
CA SER A 196 5.77 21.40 -20.02
C SER A 196 6.38 20.08 -20.51
N ALA A 197 6.47 19.89 -21.83
CA ALA A 197 7.15 18.73 -22.40
C ALA A 197 8.61 18.61 -21.92
N LEU A 198 9.28 19.75 -21.73
CA LEU A 198 10.64 19.80 -21.20
C LEU A 198 10.69 19.42 -19.72
N ASP A 199 9.75 19.87 -18.89
CA ASP A 199 9.65 19.47 -17.48
C ASP A 199 9.47 17.96 -17.35
N LYS A 200 8.58 17.38 -18.18
CA LYS A 200 8.31 15.95 -18.19
C LYS A 200 9.56 15.16 -18.57
N LEU A 201 10.25 15.57 -19.63
CA LEU A 201 11.50 14.95 -20.07
C LEU A 201 12.60 15.09 -19.01
N ALA A 202 12.79 16.29 -18.44
CA ALA A 202 13.82 16.54 -17.44
C ALA A 202 13.60 15.69 -16.18
N ASN A 203 12.37 15.63 -15.65
CA ASN A 203 12.05 14.79 -14.51
C ASN A 203 12.29 13.30 -14.80
N ARG A 204 11.83 12.80 -15.95
CA ARG A 204 11.94 11.38 -16.31
C ARG A 204 13.37 10.89 -16.50
N TYR A 205 14.30 11.75 -16.92
CA TYR A 205 15.68 11.34 -17.17
C TYR A 205 16.68 11.93 -16.17
N VAL A 206 16.71 13.25 -16.02
CA VAL A 206 17.63 13.92 -15.09
C VAL A 206 17.21 13.66 -13.65
N GLY A 207 15.91 13.78 -13.35
CA GLY A 207 15.36 13.43 -12.04
C GLY A 207 15.64 11.97 -11.67
N ALA A 208 15.35 11.04 -12.58
CA ALA A 208 15.62 9.61 -12.38
C ALA A 208 17.10 9.32 -12.08
N LEU A 209 18.03 9.91 -12.85
CA LEU A 209 19.46 9.73 -12.61
C LEU A 209 19.89 10.32 -11.26
N ALA A 210 19.41 11.52 -10.92
CA ALA A 210 19.71 12.15 -9.64
C ALA A 210 19.25 11.30 -8.45
N MET A 211 18.11 10.61 -8.59
CA MET A 211 17.56 9.74 -7.55
C MET A 211 18.37 8.46 -7.35
N VAL A 212 18.93 7.87 -8.42
CA VAL A 212 19.89 6.76 -8.29
C VAL A 212 21.12 7.17 -7.46
N PHE A 213 21.62 8.41 -7.64
CA PHE A 213 22.71 8.90 -6.79
C PHE A 213 22.28 9.21 -5.35
N ALA A 214 21.06 9.74 -5.17
CA ALA A 214 20.51 10.00 -3.85
C ALA A 214 20.25 8.70 -3.05
N GLN A 215 19.89 7.61 -3.74
CA GLN A 215 19.75 6.27 -3.18
C GLN A 215 20.99 5.83 -2.42
N GLY A 216 22.18 5.99 -3.00
CA GLY A 216 23.44 5.65 -2.32
C GLY A 216 23.68 6.46 -1.04
N LYS A 217 23.29 7.75 -1.03
CA LYS A 217 23.39 8.61 0.16
C LYS A 217 22.43 8.16 1.27
N ILE A 218 21.20 7.79 0.91
CA ILE A 218 20.20 7.27 1.86
C ILE A 218 20.68 5.94 2.43
N LYS A 219 21.12 5.00 1.58
CA LYS A 219 21.67 3.72 2.05
C LYS A 219 22.80 3.92 3.05
N LYS A 220 23.76 4.81 2.76
CA LYS A 220 24.85 5.14 3.68
C LYS A 220 24.36 5.77 4.98
N LYS A 221 23.39 6.70 4.93
CA LYS A 221 22.86 7.40 6.11
C LYS A 221 22.17 6.44 7.09
N TYR A 222 21.46 5.44 6.57
CA TYR A 222 20.67 4.49 7.36
C TYR A 222 21.34 3.12 7.50
N ASN A 223 22.57 2.96 7.04
CA ASN A 223 23.33 1.71 7.05
C ASN A 223 22.63 0.54 6.35
N ILE A 224 21.92 0.82 5.25
CA ILE A 224 21.24 -0.19 4.44
C ILE A 224 22.27 -0.87 3.54
N VAL A 225 22.47 -2.17 3.74
CA VAL A 225 23.42 -2.98 2.98
C VAL A 225 22.69 -3.67 1.82
N ASP A 226 21.68 -4.47 2.15
CA ASP A 226 20.80 -5.15 1.19
C ASP A 226 19.41 -4.51 1.26
N GLU A 227 19.19 -3.53 0.39
CA GLU A 227 17.94 -2.77 0.39
C GLU A 227 16.70 -3.64 0.18
N ARG A 228 16.81 -4.76 -0.55
CA ARG A 228 15.67 -5.60 -0.87
C ARG A 228 15.33 -6.46 0.34
N ALA A 229 16.31 -7.16 0.88
CA ALA A 229 16.12 -8.00 2.07
C ALA A 229 15.64 -7.18 3.28
N GLU A 230 16.20 -5.99 3.47
CA GLU A 230 15.83 -5.11 4.59
C GLU A 230 14.43 -4.48 4.41
N MET A 231 14.03 -4.12 3.18
CA MET A 231 12.65 -3.70 2.90
C MET A 231 11.66 -4.83 3.21
N PHE A 232 11.93 -6.06 2.77
CA PHE A 232 11.07 -7.20 3.11
C PHE A 232 11.06 -7.50 4.61
N ALA A 233 12.16 -7.25 5.34
CA ALA A 233 12.16 -7.36 6.80
C ALA A 233 11.21 -6.34 7.44
N LYS A 234 11.22 -5.08 6.99
CA LYS A 234 10.27 -4.05 7.46
C LYS A 234 8.81 -4.37 7.13
N LEU A 235 8.56 -4.94 5.95
CA LEU A 235 7.22 -5.38 5.59
C LEU A 235 6.74 -6.54 6.46
N ARG A 236 7.63 -7.48 6.80
CA ARG A 236 7.33 -8.56 7.76
C ARG A 236 7.09 -8.04 9.18
N GLU A 237 7.80 -7.00 9.64
CA GLU A 237 7.50 -6.35 10.92
C GLU A 237 6.03 -5.91 10.97
N TRP A 238 5.52 -5.33 9.88
CA TRP A 238 4.11 -4.95 9.76
C TRP A 238 3.17 -6.16 9.67
N SER A 239 3.49 -7.19 8.88
CA SER A 239 2.68 -8.41 8.80
C SER A 239 2.51 -9.07 10.18
N VAL A 240 3.61 -9.19 10.94
CA VAL A 240 3.61 -9.78 12.28
C VAL A 240 2.79 -8.94 13.25
N GLU A 241 2.90 -7.61 13.15
CA GLU A 241 2.07 -6.71 13.94
C GLU A 241 0.59 -6.97 13.68
N VAL A 242 0.12 -6.88 12.43
CA VAL A 242 -1.30 -7.11 12.11
C VAL A 242 -1.74 -8.51 12.56
N GLY A 243 -0.91 -9.52 12.32
CA GLY A 243 -1.17 -10.90 12.70
C GLY A 243 -2.44 -11.43 12.03
N ASP A 244 -3.25 -12.16 12.81
CA ASP A 244 -4.52 -12.73 12.32
C ASP A 244 -5.69 -11.73 12.31
N ARG A 245 -5.45 -10.48 12.71
CA ARG A 245 -6.50 -9.44 12.73
C ARG A 245 -6.94 -9.08 11.31
N ARG A 246 -8.20 -8.65 11.16
CA ARG A 246 -8.70 -8.15 9.88
C ARG A 246 -7.92 -6.89 9.45
N PHE A 247 -7.72 -5.97 10.40
CA PHE A 247 -6.93 -4.75 10.30
C PHE A 247 -6.13 -4.56 11.60
N HIS A 248 -5.11 -3.70 11.59
CA HIS A 248 -4.46 -3.28 12.84
C HIS A 248 -5.50 -2.69 13.82
N GLY A 249 -6.41 -1.85 13.32
CA GLY A 249 -7.56 -1.31 14.05
C GLY A 249 -8.65 -2.32 14.46
N GLY A 250 -8.44 -3.62 14.25
CA GLY A 250 -9.41 -4.68 14.57
C GLY A 250 -10.40 -4.90 13.44
N ASP A 251 -11.67 -4.53 13.65
CA ASP A 251 -12.76 -4.74 12.68
C ASP A 251 -12.78 -3.71 11.53
N GLN A 252 -12.13 -2.57 11.71
CA GLN A 252 -12.00 -1.47 10.75
C GLN A 252 -10.54 -0.98 10.72
N PRO A 253 -10.08 -0.39 9.60
CA PRO A 253 -8.74 0.19 9.56
C PRO A 253 -8.62 1.40 10.47
N ASP A 254 -7.49 1.53 11.14
CA ASP A 254 -7.12 2.71 11.93
C ASP A 254 -6.07 3.58 11.23
N LEU A 255 -5.53 4.58 11.92
CA LEU A 255 -4.49 5.45 11.38
C LEU A 255 -3.23 4.68 10.95
N ALA A 256 -2.87 3.59 11.63
CA ALA A 256 -1.71 2.78 11.25
C ALA A 256 -1.97 2.06 9.93
N ASP A 257 -3.14 1.41 9.80
CA ASP A 257 -3.54 0.74 8.56
C ASP A 257 -3.49 1.70 7.38
N LEU A 258 -4.12 2.88 7.52
CA LEU A 258 -4.17 3.88 6.46
C LEU A 258 -2.79 4.48 6.14
N SER A 259 -1.92 4.59 7.14
CA SER A 259 -0.55 5.10 6.94
C SER A 259 0.30 4.12 6.13
N VAL A 260 0.28 2.84 6.48
CA VAL A 260 1.03 1.80 5.76
C VAL A 260 0.45 1.60 4.37
N TYR A 261 -0.88 1.52 4.25
CA TYR A 261 -1.57 1.42 2.97
C TYR A 261 -1.26 2.61 2.08
N GLY A 262 -1.33 3.85 2.60
CA GLY A 262 -0.97 5.05 1.85
C GLY A 262 0.47 5.01 1.34
N CYS A 263 1.42 4.60 2.19
CA CYS A 263 2.82 4.45 1.80
C CYS A 263 3.00 3.49 0.61
N LEU A 264 2.35 2.32 0.65
CA LEU A 264 2.43 1.30 -0.40
C LEU A 264 1.65 1.69 -1.66
N ARG A 265 0.45 2.27 -1.50
CA ARG A 265 -0.39 2.74 -2.62
C ARG A 265 0.32 3.75 -3.49
N GLY A 266 1.14 4.63 -2.89
CA GLY A 266 1.90 5.63 -3.64
C GLY A 266 2.80 5.02 -4.72
N ILE A 267 3.30 3.80 -4.49
CA ILE A 267 4.19 3.11 -5.43
C ILE A 267 3.49 2.02 -6.26
N LYS A 268 2.14 1.99 -6.28
CA LYS A 268 1.33 0.93 -6.92
C LYS A 268 1.69 0.65 -8.38
N ALA A 269 2.12 1.67 -9.13
CA ALA A 269 2.51 1.57 -10.53
C ALA A 269 3.93 1.01 -10.76
N THR A 270 4.71 0.74 -9.70
CA THR A 270 6.10 0.30 -9.81
C THR A 270 6.24 -1.22 -9.75
N SER A 271 7.32 -1.76 -10.34
CA SER A 271 7.66 -3.19 -10.19
C SER A 271 7.91 -3.59 -8.73
N THR A 272 8.39 -2.66 -7.89
CA THR A 272 8.63 -2.90 -6.47
C THR A 272 7.32 -3.18 -5.73
N HIS A 273 6.24 -2.46 -6.01
CA HIS A 273 4.93 -2.78 -5.44
C HIS A 273 4.43 -4.15 -5.89
N ALA A 274 4.53 -4.45 -7.19
CA ALA A 274 4.14 -5.77 -7.72
C ALA A 274 4.90 -6.90 -7.02
N GLN A 275 6.20 -6.72 -6.76
CA GLN A 275 7.01 -7.68 -6.03
C GLN A 275 6.59 -7.82 -4.56
N ILE A 276 6.30 -6.71 -3.87
CA ILE A 276 5.81 -6.73 -2.48
C ILE A 276 4.53 -7.57 -2.40
N MET A 277 3.59 -7.36 -3.31
CA MET A 277 2.32 -8.11 -3.32
C MET A 277 2.49 -9.60 -3.66
N ALA A 278 3.54 -9.97 -4.40
CA ALA A 278 3.79 -11.34 -4.80
C ALA A 278 4.61 -12.14 -3.76
N GLU A 279 5.52 -11.49 -3.04
CA GLU A 279 6.50 -12.14 -2.16
C GLU A 279 6.20 -11.97 -0.66
N THR A 280 5.13 -11.25 -0.31
CA THR A 280 4.66 -11.11 1.08
C THR A 280 3.23 -11.61 1.24
N ASP A 281 2.86 -11.87 2.49
CA ASP A 281 1.49 -12.17 2.93
C ASP A 281 0.62 -10.90 3.09
N LEU A 282 1.11 -9.72 2.67
CA LEU A 282 0.41 -8.45 2.85
C LEU A 282 -0.75 -8.26 1.87
N GLN A 283 -0.76 -8.95 0.72
CA GLN A 283 -1.75 -8.69 -0.33
C GLN A 283 -3.21 -8.80 0.16
N PRO A 284 -3.62 -9.83 0.94
CA PRO A 284 -4.97 -9.90 1.49
C PRO A 284 -5.29 -8.73 2.43
N TRP A 285 -4.35 -8.30 3.28
CA TRP A 285 -4.55 -7.13 4.15
C TRP A 285 -4.67 -5.85 3.32
N TYR A 286 -3.77 -5.64 2.36
CA TYR A 286 -3.76 -4.48 1.47
C TYR A 286 -5.09 -4.34 0.73
N GLN A 287 -5.63 -5.43 0.17
CA GLN A 287 -6.91 -5.43 -0.53
C GLN A 287 -8.10 -5.12 0.40
N ARG A 288 -8.07 -5.59 1.66
CA ARG A 288 -9.10 -5.23 2.64
C ARG A 288 -9.06 -3.74 2.98
N VAL A 289 -7.88 -3.16 3.15
CA VAL A 289 -7.74 -1.72 3.42
C VAL A 289 -8.14 -0.91 2.20
N GLU A 290 -7.71 -1.30 1.00
CA GLU A 290 -8.12 -0.67 -0.26
C GLU A 290 -9.65 -0.64 -0.42
N ALA A 291 -10.32 -1.77 -0.14
CA ALA A 291 -11.77 -1.85 -0.17
C ALA A 291 -12.46 -0.98 0.90
N ALA A 292 -11.87 -0.87 2.09
CA ALA A 292 -12.41 -0.03 3.16
C ALA A 292 -12.21 1.47 2.90
N VAL A 293 -11.10 1.86 2.28
CA VAL A 293 -10.82 3.25 1.85
C VAL A 293 -11.74 3.67 0.70
N GLY A 294 -12.06 2.76 -0.21
CA GLY A 294 -12.96 3.05 -1.32
C GLY A 294 -12.33 3.94 -2.41
N SER A 295 -13.18 4.65 -3.14
CA SER A 295 -12.76 5.55 -4.22
C SER A 295 -12.07 6.81 -3.69
N SER A 296 -11.17 7.38 -4.48
CA SER A 296 -10.52 8.63 -4.09
C SER A 296 -11.53 9.78 -3.96
N SER A 297 -11.39 10.56 -2.89
CA SER A 297 -12.14 11.82 -2.69
C SER A 297 -11.49 13.02 -3.38
N ARG A 298 -10.50 12.78 -4.25
CA ARG A 298 -9.84 13.82 -5.03
C ARG A 298 -10.80 14.39 -6.08
N ILE A 299 -11.15 15.67 -5.95
CA ILE A 299 -12.08 16.36 -6.87
C ILE A 299 -11.40 16.93 -8.11
N SER A 300 -10.11 17.25 -8.01
CA SER A 300 -9.31 17.75 -9.14
C SER A 300 -7.82 17.47 -8.92
N ARG A 301 -7.10 17.41 -10.05
CA ARG A 301 -5.64 17.27 -10.09
C ARG A 301 -5.10 18.31 -11.07
N THR A 302 -4.32 19.24 -10.55
CA THR A 302 -3.63 20.26 -11.34
C THR A 302 -2.17 19.89 -11.47
#